data_AF-A0A1I4CZ39-F1
#
_entry.id   AF-A0A1I4CZ39-F1
#
_cell.length_a   1.000
_cell.length_b   1.000
_cell.length_c   1.000
_cell.angle_alpha   90.00
_cell.angle_beta   90.00
_cell.angle_gamma   90.00
#
_symmetry.space_group_name_H-M   'P 1'
#
loop_
_entity.id
_entity.type
_entity.pdbx_description
1 polymer ?
#
loop_
_entity_poly.entity_id
_entity_poly.type
_entity_poly.pdbx_seq_one_letter_code
_entity_poly.pdbx_strand_id
1 'polypeptide(L)'
;MTRRLPIALTALATLFASAGVASAHVKYVTPGSEPVAVLEFLVEALSNPFNLVVLGLGAVAVGVGLVGYLRVRPAQHDVAVLRSSLADYRDLLPWLLRLSVGLPLVGAGFSGYFFAPIVEPAAPTFVRLFGITVGFLLLFGFGTRLVAATGLLAYLVGLVFDPSLVLAFEYVPAFIALALVGGGRPSADQLVAKLAADDRTFYSRIDPFYRAVAVPFVERVRPYETYVPTILRVGLGLSFIYLGVAQKLMNPGEALAVVAKYDLTAVVPVAPELWVVGAGLTEALVGVMLIAGLFTRAFSGVAFALFTTTLFGLPDDPVLAHISLFGLVSALLVTGAGPFSLDAWLQDVDSETSDSDAVDDGLVRGRIAPDDGR
;
A
#
# COMPACT_ATOMS: atom_id res chain seq x y z
N MET A 1 13.61 -11.17 -20.65
CA MET A 1 12.41 -10.33 -20.82
C MET A 1 11.12 -11.11 -21.13
N THR A 2 11.17 -12.34 -21.66
CA THR A 2 9.99 -13.10 -22.14
C THR A 2 9.08 -13.70 -21.06
N ARG A 3 9.51 -13.85 -19.80
CA ARG A 3 8.67 -14.38 -18.70
C ARG A 3 7.77 -13.34 -18.02
N ARG A 4 7.97 -12.03 -18.25
CA ARG A 4 7.18 -10.97 -17.61
C ARG A 4 5.86 -10.66 -18.34
N LEU A 5 5.84 -10.86 -19.65
CA LEU A 5 4.67 -10.67 -20.50
C LEU A 5 3.48 -11.59 -20.12
N PRO A 6 3.66 -12.91 -19.89
CA PRO A 6 2.54 -13.76 -19.51
C PRO A 6 1.96 -13.39 -18.14
N ILE A 7 2.79 -12.96 -17.16
CA ILE A 7 2.35 -12.57 -15.81
C ILE A 7 1.54 -11.26 -15.87
N ALA A 8 1.99 -10.29 -16.67
CA ALA A 8 1.25 -9.05 -16.87
C ALA A 8 -0.10 -9.29 -17.57
N LEU A 9 -0.14 -10.22 -18.53
CA LEU A 9 -1.37 -10.62 -19.22
C LEU A 9 -2.33 -11.39 -18.30
N THR A 10 -1.85 -12.28 -17.43
CA THR A 10 -2.72 -12.92 -16.43
C THR A 10 -3.21 -11.91 -15.39
N ALA A 11 -2.36 -11.02 -14.89
CA ALA A 11 -2.75 -9.97 -13.96
C ALA A 11 -3.83 -9.06 -14.55
N LEU A 12 -3.67 -8.65 -15.81
CA LEU A 12 -4.64 -7.86 -16.54
C LEU A 12 -5.94 -8.64 -16.77
N ALA A 13 -5.86 -9.91 -17.19
CA ALA A 13 -7.04 -10.77 -17.37
C ALA A 13 -7.80 -11.02 -16.06
N THR A 14 -7.11 -11.20 -14.94
CA THR A 14 -7.75 -11.28 -13.62
C THR A 14 -8.39 -9.95 -13.21
N LEU A 15 -7.76 -8.81 -13.53
CA LEU A 15 -8.32 -7.48 -13.28
C LEU A 15 -9.64 -7.28 -14.06
N PHE A 16 -9.67 -7.72 -15.33
CA PHE A 16 -10.86 -7.68 -16.17
C PHE A 16 -11.96 -8.63 -15.66
N ALA A 17 -11.60 -9.83 -15.19
CA ALA A 17 -12.55 -10.79 -14.62
C ALA A 17 -13.18 -10.30 -13.31
N SER A 18 -12.50 -9.43 -12.55
CA SER A 18 -13.01 -8.83 -11.32
C SER A 18 -13.92 -7.61 -11.51
N ALA A 19 -14.21 -7.17 -12.73
CA ALA A 19 -15.08 -6.02 -12.98
C ALA A 19 -16.50 -6.18 -12.40
N GLY A 20 -17.04 -7.40 -12.36
CA GLY A 20 -18.35 -7.69 -11.75
C GLY A 20 -18.37 -7.47 -10.23
N VAL A 21 -17.24 -7.71 -9.56
CA VAL A 21 -17.06 -7.40 -8.14
C VAL A 21 -16.99 -5.89 -7.94
N ALA A 22 -16.41 -5.18 -8.90
CA ALA A 22 -16.26 -3.75 -8.80
C ALA A 22 -17.61 -3.01 -8.76
N SER A 23 -18.60 -3.49 -9.52
CA SER A 23 -19.99 -2.99 -9.49
C SER A 23 -20.74 -3.30 -8.19
N ALA A 24 -20.31 -4.29 -7.43
CA ALA A 24 -20.92 -4.53 -6.13
C ALA A 24 -20.56 -3.39 -5.15
N HIS A 25 -19.28 -3.01 -5.05
CA HIS A 25 -18.78 -2.06 -4.05
C HIS A 25 -19.44 -0.68 -4.09
N VAL A 26 -19.56 -0.06 -5.27
CA VAL A 26 -20.08 1.30 -5.35
C VAL A 26 -21.61 1.29 -5.29
N LYS A 27 -22.29 0.17 -5.60
CA LYS A 27 -23.72 -0.02 -5.28
C LYS A 27 -24.04 0.13 -3.79
N TYR A 28 -23.08 -0.15 -2.90
CA TYR A 28 -23.21 0.14 -1.45
C TYR A 28 -23.14 1.65 -1.17
N VAL A 29 -22.35 2.41 -1.92
CA VAL A 29 -22.15 3.87 -1.75
C VAL A 29 -23.23 4.71 -2.47
N THR A 30 -23.69 4.22 -3.63
CA THR A 30 -24.72 4.81 -4.50
C THR A 30 -25.67 3.71 -4.99
N PRO A 31 -26.75 3.42 -4.25
CA PRO A 31 -27.74 2.45 -4.70
C PRO A 31 -28.52 2.99 -5.92
N GLY A 32 -28.56 2.22 -7.02
CA GLY A 32 -29.50 2.45 -8.14
C GLY A 32 -28.99 3.29 -9.32
N SER A 33 -27.68 3.38 -9.54
CA SER A 33 -27.12 3.98 -10.76
C SER A 33 -27.47 3.17 -12.02
N GLU A 34 -27.69 3.86 -13.14
CA GLU A 34 -27.87 3.21 -14.43
C GLU A 34 -26.53 2.68 -14.97
N PRO A 35 -26.50 1.45 -15.52
CA PRO A 35 -25.31 0.92 -16.15
C PRO A 35 -24.90 1.80 -17.35
N VAL A 36 -23.66 2.28 -17.36
CA VAL A 36 -23.09 3.04 -18.47
C VAL A 36 -22.08 2.17 -19.21
N ALA A 37 -22.16 2.13 -20.54
CA ALA A 37 -21.21 1.37 -21.35
C ALA A 37 -19.80 1.98 -21.26
N VAL A 38 -18.84 1.19 -20.78
CA VAL A 38 -17.45 1.63 -20.56
C VAL A 38 -16.83 2.25 -21.81
N LEU A 39 -17.05 1.63 -22.98
CA LEU A 39 -16.47 2.13 -24.23
C LEU A 39 -17.06 3.48 -24.63
N GLU A 40 -18.38 3.64 -24.52
CA GLU A 40 -19.06 4.89 -24.86
C GLU A 40 -18.59 6.02 -23.93
N PHE A 41 -18.54 5.76 -22.63
CA PHE A 41 -18.01 6.69 -21.63
C PHE A 41 -16.56 7.12 -21.95
N LEU A 42 -15.66 6.16 -22.22
CA LEU A 42 -14.26 6.50 -22.52
C LEU A 42 -14.13 7.25 -23.85
N VAL A 43 -14.92 6.88 -24.86
CA VAL A 43 -14.94 7.60 -26.14
C VAL A 43 -15.45 9.01 -25.94
N GLU A 44 -16.52 9.22 -25.19
CA GLU A 44 -17.04 10.55 -24.87
C GLU A 44 -16.02 11.39 -24.11
N ALA A 45 -15.44 10.83 -23.04
CA ALA A 45 -14.43 11.50 -22.23
C ALA A 45 -13.18 11.88 -23.03
N LEU A 46 -12.70 11.00 -23.90
CA LEU A 46 -11.45 11.17 -24.65
C LEU A 46 -11.63 11.82 -26.03
N SER A 47 -12.85 11.92 -26.56
CA SER A 47 -13.12 12.67 -27.80
C SER A 47 -13.29 14.16 -27.55
N ASN A 48 -13.54 14.56 -26.30
CA ASN A 48 -13.62 15.96 -25.93
C ASN A 48 -12.20 16.59 -25.91
N PRO A 49 -11.92 17.59 -26.78
CA PRO A 49 -10.58 18.18 -26.87
C PRO A 49 -10.16 18.88 -25.57
N PHE A 50 -11.11 19.42 -24.81
CA PHE A 50 -10.81 20.04 -23.52
C PHE A 50 -10.29 19.01 -22.52
N ASN A 51 -10.95 17.85 -22.42
CA ASN A 51 -10.53 16.77 -21.53
C ASN A 51 -9.14 16.25 -21.89
N LEU A 52 -8.86 16.05 -23.19
CA LEU A 52 -7.53 15.64 -23.65
C LEU A 52 -6.45 16.66 -23.31
N VAL A 53 -6.74 17.96 -23.47
CA VAL A 53 -5.79 19.02 -23.10
C VAL A 53 -5.53 19.01 -21.60
N VAL A 54 -6.55 18.90 -20.76
CA VAL A 54 -6.37 18.87 -19.30
C VAL A 54 -5.57 17.64 -18.86
N LEU A 55 -5.92 16.45 -19.34
CA LEU A 55 -5.20 15.22 -19.01
C LEU A 55 -3.75 15.25 -19.53
N GLY A 56 -3.56 15.72 -20.77
CA GLY A 56 -2.24 15.85 -21.38
C GLY A 56 -1.35 16.85 -20.64
N LEU A 57 -1.89 18.02 -20.27
CA LEU A 57 -1.17 19.01 -19.47
C LEU A 57 -0.85 18.48 -18.07
N GLY A 58 -1.77 17.75 -17.44
CA GLY A 58 -1.53 17.09 -16.16
C GLY A 58 -0.38 16.07 -16.25
N ALA A 59 -0.39 15.22 -17.27
CA ALA A 59 0.67 14.23 -17.51
C ALA A 59 2.03 14.91 -17.77
N VAL A 60 2.05 15.96 -18.60
CA VAL A 60 3.27 16.75 -18.86
C VAL A 60 3.75 17.44 -17.59
N ALA A 61 2.86 18.03 -16.79
CA ALA A 61 3.23 18.68 -15.54
C ALA A 61 3.85 17.70 -14.54
N VAL A 62 3.28 16.50 -14.38
CA VAL A 62 3.86 15.43 -13.56
C VAL A 62 5.23 15.02 -14.10
N GLY A 63 5.36 14.78 -15.41
CA GLY A 63 6.62 14.41 -16.03
C GLY A 63 7.70 15.47 -15.87
N VAL A 64 7.39 16.73 -16.16
CA VAL A 64 8.29 17.88 -15.97
C VAL A 64 8.65 18.07 -14.51
N GLY A 65 7.70 17.89 -13.59
CA GLY A 65 7.96 17.94 -12.15
C GLY A 65 8.96 16.87 -11.70
N LEU A 66 8.78 15.62 -12.13
CA LEU A 66 9.69 14.52 -11.82
C LEU A 66 11.08 14.74 -12.42
N VAL A 67 11.16 15.12 -13.71
CA VAL A 67 12.44 15.39 -14.40
C VAL A 67 13.15 16.59 -13.79
N GLY A 68 12.41 17.68 -13.53
CA GLY A 68 12.94 18.89 -12.89
C GLY A 68 13.48 18.59 -11.49
N TYR A 69 12.74 17.80 -10.70
CA TYR A 69 13.20 17.34 -9.40
C TYR A 69 14.47 16.49 -9.50
N LEU A 70 14.56 15.54 -10.44
CA LEU A 70 15.76 14.73 -10.65
C LEU A 70 16.97 15.55 -11.12
N ARG A 71 16.74 16.61 -11.90
CA ARG A 71 17.80 17.44 -12.49
C ARG A 71 18.38 18.46 -11.50
N VAL A 72 17.52 19.12 -10.74
CA VAL A 72 17.94 20.21 -9.82
C VAL A 72 18.14 19.69 -8.40
N ARG A 73 17.42 18.61 -8.02
CA ARG A 73 17.39 18.03 -6.68
C ARG A 73 17.36 19.10 -5.57
N PRO A 74 16.43 20.07 -5.61
CA PRO A 74 16.52 21.29 -4.79
C PRO A 74 16.37 21.05 -3.28
N ALA A 75 15.72 19.95 -2.89
CA ALA A 75 15.39 19.61 -1.50
C ALA A 75 16.15 18.38 -0.97
N GLN A 76 17.38 18.15 -1.44
CA GLN A 76 18.18 16.98 -1.00
C GLN A 76 18.36 16.93 0.52
N HIS A 77 18.67 18.08 1.13
CA HIS A 77 18.93 18.16 2.56
C HIS A 77 17.66 17.86 3.36
N ASP A 78 16.54 18.48 3.00
CA ASP A 78 15.24 18.24 3.65
C ASP A 78 14.82 16.78 3.54
N VAL A 79 15.01 16.17 2.36
CA VAL A 79 14.73 14.76 2.13
C VAL A 79 15.64 13.85 2.96
N ALA A 80 16.92 14.21 3.13
CA ALA A 80 17.85 13.47 3.98
C ALA A 80 17.41 13.53 5.45
N VAL A 81 17.06 14.73 5.95
CA VAL A 81 16.55 14.93 7.31
C VAL A 81 15.26 14.14 7.52
N LEU A 82 14.30 14.24 6.59
CA LEU A 82 13.05 13.47 6.63
C LEU A 82 13.32 11.96 6.70
N ARG A 83 14.24 11.44 5.88
CA ARG A 83 14.59 10.01 5.88
C ARG A 83 15.21 9.57 7.20
N SER A 84 16.10 10.38 7.79
CA SER A 84 16.67 10.08 9.11
C SER A 84 15.61 10.09 10.20
N SER A 85 14.72 11.10 10.22
CA SER A 85 13.64 11.16 11.21
C SER A 85 12.65 10.01 11.06
N LEU A 86 12.35 9.58 9.83
CA LEU A 86 11.50 8.43 9.58
C LEU A 86 12.16 7.09 9.97
N ALA A 87 13.49 7.02 9.94
CA ALA A 87 14.21 5.82 10.36
C ALA A 87 14.05 5.55 11.87
N ASP A 88 13.90 6.60 12.68
CA ASP A 88 13.69 6.49 14.13
C ASP A 88 12.36 5.82 14.47
N TYR A 89 11.36 5.88 13.58
CA TYR A 89 10.05 5.24 13.78
C TYR A 89 9.99 3.76 13.36
N ARG A 90 11.10 3.18 12.87
CA ARG A 90 11.13 1.78 12.41
C ARG A 90 10.83 0.77 13.51
N ASP A 91 11.16 1.08 14.75
CA ASP A 91 10.85 0.23 15.91
C ASP A 91 9.35 0.19 16.23
N LEU A 92 8.60 1.24 15.86
CA LEU A 92 7.15 1.35 15.97
C LEU A 92 6.38 0.82 14.77
N LEU A 93 7.06 0.45 13.67
CA LEU A 93 6.44 -0.18 12.49
C LEU A 93 5.51 -1.37 12.84
N PRO A 94 5.89 -2.31 13.71
CA PRO A 94 5.03 -3.43 14.09
C PRO A 94 3.74 -2.96 14.77
N TRP A 95 3.82 -1.90 15.57
CA TRP A 95 2.67 -1.31 16.24
C TRP A 95 1.75 -0.58 15.26
N LEU A 96 2.32 0.21 14.35
CA LEU A 96 1.58 0.89 13.28
C LEU A 96 0.79 -0.12 12.42
N LEU A 97 1.43 -1.21 12.00
CA LEU A 97 0.76 -2.27 11.22
C LEU A 97 -0.37 -2.93 12.03
N ARG A 98 -0.17 -3.19 13.32
CA ARG A 98 -1.21 -3.76 14.18
C ARG A 98 -2.40 -2.83 14.36
N LEU A 99 -2.16 -1.52 14.50
CA LEU A 99 -3.24 -0.53 14.54
C LEU A 99 -4.00 -0.49 13.21
N SER A 100 -3.28 -0.52 12.08
CA SER A 100 -3.87 -0.43 10.74
C SER A 100 -4.81 -1.58 10.41
N VAL A 101 -4.56 -2.77 10.94
CA VAL A 101 -5.38 -3.97 10.68
C VAL A 101 -6.35 -4.23 11.84
N GLY A 102 -5.89 -4.07 13.07
CA GLY A 102 -6.64 -4.41 14.27
C GLY A 102 -7.83 -3.49 14.51
N LEU A 103 -7.68 -2.17 14.31
CA LEU A 103 -8.78 -1.22 14.53
C LEU A 103 -9.93 -1.47 13.54
N PRO A 104 -9.69 -1.57 12.22
CA PRO A 104 -10.75 -1.91 11.26
C PRO A 104 -11.42 -3.25 11.53
N LEU A 105 -10.67 -4.30 11.92
CA LEU A 105 -11.26 -5.61 12.22
C LEU A 105 -12.21 -5.60 13.41
N VAL A 106 -11.84 -4.88 14.47
CA VAL A 106 -12.74 -4.68 15.62
C VAL A 106 -14.01 -3.93 15.15
N GLY A 107 -13.83 -2.87 14.35
CA GLY A 107 -14.94 -2.11 13.76
C GLY A 107 -15.85 -2.99 12.91
N ALA A 108 -15.28 -3.77 11.99
CA ALA A 108 -15.96 -4.73 11.13
C ALA A 108 -16.78 -5.75 11.94
N GLY A 109 -16.16 -6.31 12.99
CA GLY A 109 -16.84 -7.23 13.90
C GLY A 109 -18.05 -6.61 14.60
N PHE A 110 -17.98 -5.34 15.02
CA PHE A 110 -19.13 -4.64 15.62
C PHE A 110 -20.20 -4.25 14.60
N SER A 111 -19.79 -3.89 13.39
CA SER A 111 -20.69 -3.53 12.28
C SER A 111 -21.32 -4.74 11.59
N GLY A 112 -20.79 -5.94 11.78
CA GLY A 112 -21.35 -7.19 11.25
C GLY A 112 -20.86 -7.58 9.85
N TYR A 113 -19.90 -6.86 9.27
CA TYR A 113 -19.26 -7.20 8.00
C TYR A 113 -17.89 -7.86 8.22
N PHE A 114 -17.39 -8.62 7.24
CA PHE A 114 -16.20 -9.45 7.44
C PHE A 114 -14.86 -8.69 7.34
N PHE A 115 -14.55 -8.15 6.17
CA PHE A 115 -13.38 -7.28 5.93
C PHE A 115 -13.78 -6.05 5.11
N ALA A 116 -14.63 -6.26 4.09
CA ALA A 116 -15.25 -5.21 3.31
C ALA A 116 -16.72 -5.03 3.75
N PRO A 117 -17.24 -3.79 3.86
CA PRO A 117 -18.64 -3.54 4.26
C PRO A 117 -19.69 -4.25 3.42
N ILE A 118 -19.38 -4.53 2.15
CA ILE A 118 -20.30 -5.23 1.25
C ILE A 118 -20.46 -6.72 1.55
N VAL A 119 -19.52 -7.31 2.28
CA VAL A 119 -19.52 -8.74 2.59
C VAL A 119 -20.10 -8.92 3.98
N GLU A 120 -21.40 -9.22 4.01
CA GLU A 120 -22.19 -9.49 5.22
C GLU A 120 -22.60 -10.98 5.27
N PRO A 121 -21.79 -11.85 5.90
CA PRO A 121 -22.13 -13.25 6.06
C PRO A 121 -23.43 -13.47 6.85
N ALA A 122 -24.20 -14.48 6.44
CA ALA A 122 -25.46 -14.87 7.11
C ALA A 122 -25.30 -15.29 8.59
N ALA A 123 -24.07 -15.48 9.07
CA ALA A 123 -23.74 -15.78 10.46
C ALA A 123 -23.10 -14.56 11.16
N PRO A 124 -23.88 -13.52 11.52
CA PRO A 124 -23.35 -12.27 12.08
C PRO A 124 -22.60 -12.48 13.41
N THR A 125 -22.99 -13.48 14.20
CA THR A 125 -22.29 -13.84 15.44
C THR A 125 -20.86 -14.32 15.18
N PHE A 126 -20.65 -15.11 14.11
CA PHE A 126 -19.31 -15.59 13.77
C PHE A 126 -18.41 -14.43 13.36
N VAL A 127 -18.90 -13.56 12.47
CA VAL A 127 -18.17 -12.37 11.99
C VAL A 127 -17.78 -11.47 13.15
N ARG A 128 -18.72 -11.23 14.07
CA ARG A 128 -18.49 -10.44 15.27
C ARG A 128 -17.42 -11.04 16.16
N LEU A 129 -17.55 -12.33 16.51
CA LEU A 129 -16.56 -13.00 17.36
C LEU A 129 -15.19 -13.03 16.68
N PHE A 130 -15.13 -13.32 15.38
CA PHE A 130 -13.89 -13.34 14.60
C PHE A 130 -13.22 -11.96 14.57
N GLY A 131 -13.93 -10.93 14.08
CA GLY A 131 -13.39 -9.59 13.88
C GLY A 131 -12.91 -8.96 15.19
N ILE A 132 -13.72 -9.06 16.25
CA ILE A 132 -13.35 -8.57 17.58
C ILE A 132 -12.16 -9.35 18.14
N THR A 133 -12.15 -10.69 18.06
CA THR A 133 -11.06 -11.50 18.63
C THR A 133 -9.75 -11.25 17.90
N VAL A 134 -9.73 -11.40 16.57
CA VAL A 134 -8.52 -11.21 15.76
C VAL A 134 -8.04 -9.76 15.87
N GLY A 135 -8.95 -8.80 15.73
CA GLY A 135 -8.63 -7.38 15.84
C GLY A 135 -8.03 -7.02 17.21
N PHE A 136 -8.67 -7.44 18.31
CA PHE A 136 -8.18 -7.15 19.66
C PHE A 136 -6.84 -7.82 19.96
N LEU A 137 -6.65 -9.08 19.55
CA LEU A 137 -5.38 -9.79 19.74
C LEU A 137 -4.24 -9.11 18.96
N LEU A 138 -4.50 -8.60 17.75
CA LEU A 138 -3.52 -7.80 17.01
C LEU A 138 -3.24 -6.46 17.70
N LEU A 139 -4.26 -5.74 18.15
CA LEU A 139 -4.07 -4.46 18.85
C LEU A 139 -3.23 -4.63 20.12
N PHE A 140 -3.55 -5.64 20.93
CA PHE A 140 -2.79 -5.98 22.12
C PHE A 140 -1.38 -6.53 21.78
N GLY A 141 -1.23 -7.08 20.57
CA GLY A 141 0.00 -7.69 20.09
C GLY A 141 0.28 -8.99 20.83
N PHE A 142 -0.71 -9.88 20.88
CA PHE A 142 -0.62 -11.19 21.51
C PHE A 142 -0.77 -12.30 20.47
N GLY A 143 0.25 -13.14 20.34
CA GLY A 143 0.34 -14.14 19.29
C GLY A 143 0.39 -13.51 17.89
N THR A 144 0.96 -12.31 17.73
CA THR A 144 0.77 -11.46 16.53
C THR A 144 0.97 -12.21 15.23
N ARG A 145 2.03 -13.01 15.12
CA ARG A 145 2.32 -13.76 13.89
C ARG A 145 1.29 -14.85 13.61
N LEU A 146 0.86 -15.57 14.64
CA LEU A 146 -0.17 -16.59 14.53
C LEU A 146 -1.52 -15.96 14.17
N VAL A 147 -1.89 -14.87 14.84
CA VAL A 147 -3.14 -14.15 14.61
C VAL A 147 -3.16 -13.54 13.21
N ALA A 148 -2.03 -12.98 12.74
CA ALA A 148 -1.91 -12.48 11.37
C ALA A 148 -2.03 -13.61 10.33
N ALA A 149 -1.42 -14.77 10.57
CA ALA A 149 -1.56 -15.93 9.70
C ALA A 149 -3.01 -16.46 9.67
N THR A 150 -3.68 -16.51 10.82
CA THR A 150 -5.10 -16.88 10.92
C THR A 150 -5.99 -15.87 10.20
N GLY A 151 -5.73 -14.57 10.37
CA GLY A 151 -6.44 -13.51 9.67
C GLY A 151 -6.27 -13.58 8.15
N LEU A 152 -5.04 -13.83 7.68
CA LEU A 152 -4.76 -14.04 6.26
C LEU A 152 -5.49 -15.28 5.72
N LEU A 153 -5.43 -16.40 6.44
CA LEU A 153 -6.13 -17.62 6.03
C LEU A 153 -7.64 -17.39 5.94
N ALA A 154 -8.22 -16.73 6.95
CA ALA A 154 -9.64 -16.39 6.96
C ALA A 154 -10.01 -15.45 5.80
N TYR A 155 -9.18 -14.46 5.48
CA TYR A 155 -9.37 -13.61 4.30
C TYR A 155 -9.35 -14.43 3.01
N LEU A 156 -8.35 -15.30 2.82
CA LEU A 156 -8.20 -16.11 1.61
C LEU A 156 -9.36 -17.10 1.44
N VAL A 157 -9.78 -17.75 2.53
CA VAL A 157 -10.97 -18.62 2.54
C VAL A 157 -12.22 -17.81 2.19
N GLY A 158 -12.39 -16.64 2.82
CA GLY A 158 -13.48 -15.73 2.49
C GLY A 158 -13.50 -15.36 1.01
N LEU A 159 -12.35 -15.01 0.43
CA LEU A 159 -12.22 -14.58 -0.96
C LEU A 159 -12.66 -15.68 -1.95
N VAL A 160 -12.46 -16.95 -1.60
CA VAL A 160 -12.94 -18.09 -2.40
C VAL A 160 -14.47 -18.16 -2.42
N PHE A 161 -15.13 -17.80 -1.32
CA PHE A 161 -16.60 -17.83 -1.21
C PHE A 161 -17.26 -16.54 -1.70
N ASP A 162 -16.63 -15.39 -1.47
CA ASP A 162 -17.08 -14.08 -1.91
C ASP A 162 -15.93 -13.30 -2.55
N PRO A 163 -15.86 -13.29 -3.90
CA PRO A 163 -14.86 -12.54 -4.64
C PRO A 163 -14.88 -11.03 -4.35
N SER A 164 -15.96 -10.52 -3.75
CA SER A 164 -16.08 -9.11 -3.35
C SER A 164 -15.03 -8.66 -2.36
N LEU A 165 -14.42 -9.60 -1.62
CA LEU A 165 -13.34 -9.29 -0.69
C LEU A 165 -12.07 -8.75 -1.36
N VAL A 166 -11.93 -8.83 -2.70
CA VAL A 166 -10.83 -8.18 -3.43
C VAL A 166 -10.80 -6.66 -3.22
N LEU A 167 -11.92 -6.05 -2.82
CA LEU A 167 -12.00 -4.63 -2.45
C LEU A 167 -11.19 -4.30 -1.20
N ALA A 168 -11.06 -5.28 -0.31
CA ALA A 168 -10.26 -5.23 0.91
C ALA A 168 -8.91 -5.95 0.72
N PHE A 169 -8.34 -5.93 -0.50
CA PHE A 169 -7.11 -6.64 -0.83
C PHE A 169 -5.91 -6.18 0.01
N GLU A 170 -5.93 -4.96 0.55
CA GLU A 170 -4.88 -4.42 1.39
C GLU A 170 -4.65 -5.21 2.70
N TYR A 171 -5.63 -6.01 3.15
CA TYR A 171 -5.43 -6.92 4.27
C TYR A 171 -4.41 -8.02 3.97
N VAL A 172 -4.27 -8.46 2.71
CA VAL A 172 -3.29 -9.48 2.31
C VAL A 172 -1.85 -9.03 2.60
N PRO A 173 -1.33 -7.94 2.02
CA PRO A 173 0.01 -7.48 2.30
C PRO A 173 0.17 -7.05 3.77
N ALA A 174 -0.88 -6.54 4.42
CA ALA A 174 -0.84 -6.15 5.83
C ALA A 174 -0.63 -7.36 6.76
N PHE A 175 -1.38 -8.44 6.58
CA PHE A 175 -1.20 -9.66 7.37
C PHE A 175 0.12 -10.35 7.08
N ILE A 176 0.57 -10.38 5.82
CA ILE A 176 1.89 -10.92 5.48
C ILE A 176 2.98 -10.07 6.19
N ALA A 177 2.90 -8.75 6.11
CA ALA A 177 3.84 -7.86 6.79
C ALA A 177 3.85 -8.09 8.31
N LEU A 178 2.67 -8.22 8.94
CA LEU A 178 2.55 -8.53 10.37
C LEU A 178 3.11 -9.92 10.73
N ALA A 179 2.91 -10.92 9.88
CA ALA A 179 3.45 -12.25 10.10
C ALA A 179 5.00 -12.25 10.03
N LEU A 180 5.58 -11.43 9.17
CA LEU A 180 7.04 -11.28 9.07
C LEU A 180 7.60 -10.49 10.27
N VAL A 181 7.09 -9.27 10.47
CA VAL A 181 7.58 -8.32 11.48
C VAL A 181 7.27 -8.77 12.92
N GLY A 182 6.13 -9.42 13.15
CA GLY A 182 5.68 -9.84 14.48
C GLY A 182 5.15 -8.71 15.37
N GLY A 183 5.08 -8.97 16.68
CA GLY A 183 4.42 -8.06 17.63
C GLY A 183 5.16 -6.75 17.90
N GLY A 184 6.49 -6.77 17.87
CA GLY A 184 7.33 -5.60 18.10
C GLY A 184 7.03 -4.83 19.38
N ARG A 185 7.25 -3.51 19.40
CA ARG A 185 7.01 -2.66 20.58
C ARG A 185 5.97 -1.58 20.25
N PRO A 186 5.06 -1.25 21.18
CA PRO A 186 4.73 -1.95 22.43
C PRO A 186 3.80 -3.15 22.18
N SER A 187 4.08 -4.35 22.73
CA SER A 187 3.19 -5.51 22.59
C SER A 187 3.21 -6.45 23.79
N ALA A 188 2.13 -7.23 23.95
CA ALA A 188 2.10 -8.33 24.92
C ALA A 188 3.12 -9.43 24.58
N ASP A 189 3.33 -9.71 23.29
CA ASP A 189 4.37 -10.61 22.80
C ASP A 189 5.76 -10.21 23.32
N GLN A 190 6.06 -8.90 23.31
CA GLN A 190 7.31 -8.39 23.87
C GLN A 190 7.41 -8.64 25.38
N LEU A 191 6.33 -8.42 26.13
CA LEU A 191 6.31 -8.65 27.58
C LEU A 191 6.55 -10.13 27.90
N VAL A 192 5.80 -11.02 27.24
CA VAL A 192 5.93 -12.48 27.40
C VAL A 192 7.32 -12.94 27.01
N ALA A 193 7.88 -12.42 25.91
CA ALA A 193 9.23 -12.73 25.47
C ALA A 193 10.30 -12.33 26.51
N LYS A 194 10.16 -11.14 27.12
CA LYS A 194 11.08 -10.69 28.18
C LYS A 194 10.97 -11.55 29.42
N LEU A 195 9.75 -11.93 29.82
CA LEU A 195 9.55 -12.83 30.96
C LEU A 195 10.19 -14.21 30.68
N ALA A 196 9.97 -14.78 29.50
CA ALA A 196 10.52 -16.09 29.13
C ALA A 196 12.05 -16.12 29.00
N ALA A 197 12.64 -15.00 28.57
CA ALA A 197 14.09 -14.86 28.40
C ALA A 197 14.85 -14.66 29.72
N ASP A 198 14.21 -14.12 30.76
CA ASP A 198 14.85 -13.94 32.07
C ASP A 198 14.66 -15.19 32.95
N ASP A 199 15.73 -15.97 33.12
CA ASP A 199 15.79 -17.20 33.93
C ASP A 199 15.40 -17.01 35.40
N ARG A 200 15.37 -15.76 35.89
CA ARG A 200 14.94 -15.44 37.26
C ARG A 200 13.42 -15.44 37.40
N THR A 201 12.68 -15.33 36.30
CA THR A 201 11.22 -15.31 36.36
C THR A 201 10.65 -16.70 36.56
N PHE A 202 9.49 -16.78 37.21
CA PHE A 202 8.76 -18.03 37.33
C PHE A 202 8.29 -18.56 35.96
N TYR A 203 7.92 -17.67 35.04
CA TYR A 203 7.45 -18.04 33.71
C TYR A 203 8.52 -18.78 32.91
N SER A 204 9.80 -18.36 32.98
CA SER A 204 10.90 -19.04 32.29
C SER A 204 11.07 -20.52 32.66
N ARG A 205 10.66 -20.93 33.87
CA ARG A 205 10.78 -22.30 34.37
C ARG A 205 9.67 -23.22 33.87
N ILE A 206 8.54 -22.64 33.50
CA ILE A 206 7.33 -23.36 33.07
C ILE A 206 7.13 -23.23 31.56
N ASP A 207 7.77 -22.25 30.93
CA ASP A 207 7.62 -21.94 29.51
C ASP A 207 7.83 -23.19 28.62
N PRO A 208 6.74 -23.73 28.04
CA PRO A 208 6.84 -24.89 27.17
C PRO A 208 7.05 -24.50 25.70
N PHE A 209 6.90 -23.22 25.33
CA PHE A 209 6.65 -22.82 23.95
C PHE A 209 7.64 -21.76 23.43
N TYR A 210 8.01 -20.76 24.23
CA TYR A 210 8.77 -19.64 23.72
C TYR A 210 10.20 -20.05 23.32
N ARG A 211 10.91 -20.81 24.14
CA ARG A 211 12.25 -21.32 23.76
C ARG A 211 12.22 -22.38 22.66
N ALA A 212 11.25 -23.30 22.71
CA ALA A 212 11.20 -24.45 21.82
C ALA A 212 10.65 -24.13 20.42
N VAL A 213 9.68 -23.22 20.32
CA VAL A 213 8.94 -22.95 19.08
C VAL A 213 9.14 -21.51 18.62
N ALA A 214 8.93 -20.53 19.52
CA ALA A 214 8.92 -19.13 19.11
C ALA A 214 10.29 -18.65 18.65
N VAL A 215 11.37 -18.90 19.42
CA VAL A 215 12.72 -18.44 19.06
C VAL A 215 13.21 -19.02 17.72
N PRO A 216 13.18 -20.34 17.48
CA PRO A 216 13.62 -20.90 16.19
C PRO A 216 12.78 -20.41 15.01
N PHE A 217 11.50 -20.16 15.23
CA PHE A 217 10.63 -19.60 14.20
C PHE A 217 10.99 -18.13 13.90
N VAL A 218 11.23 -17.31 14.92
CA VAL A 218 11.66 -15.91 14.75
C VAL A 218 12.96 -15.83 13.97
N GLU A 219 13.95 -16.63 14.32
CA GLU A 219 15.24 -16.66 13.63
C GLU A 219 15.10 -17.05 12.16
N ARG A 220 14.19 -17.99 11.85
CA ARG A 220 13.93 -18.42 10.49
C ARG A 220 13.19 -17.37 9.65
N VAL A 221 12.32 -16.58 10.27
CA VAL A 221 11.52 -15.56 9.57
C VAL A 221 12.28 -14.22 9.43
N ARG A 222 13.20 -13.91 10.35
CA ARG A 222 13.93 -12.64 10.40
C ARG A 222 14.55 -12.20 9.05
N PRO A 223 15.20 -13.07 8.25
CA PRO A 223 15.77 -12.66 6.96
C PRO A 223 14.73 -12.13 5.96
N TYR A 224 13.46 -12.53 6.11
CA TYR A 224 12.38 -12.13 5.22
C TYR A 224 11.77 -10.78 5.58
N GLU A 225 12.07 -10.21 6.76
CA GLU A 225 11.59 -8.88 7.18
C GLU A 225 12.05 -7.78 6.20
N THR A 226 13.20 -7.96 5.54
CA THR A 226 13.71 -7.05 4.51
C THR A 226 12.77 -6.91 3.31
N TYR A 227 11.87 -7.88 3.07
CA TYR A 227 10.89 -7.84 1.98
C TYR A 227 9.59 -7.12 2.32
N VAL A 228 9.35 -6.77 3.58
CA VAL A 228 8.13 -6.06 4.03
C VAL A 228 7.82 -4.82 3.19
N PRO A 229 8.77 -3.91 2.89
CA PRO A 229 8.48 -2.73 2.09
C PRO A 229 8.04 -3.09 0.66
N THR A 230 8.57 -4.19 0.10
CA THR A 230 8.16 -4.67 -1.23
C THR A 230 6.75 -5.25 -1.21
N ILE A 231 6.44 -6.05 -0.18
CA ILE A 231 5.10 -6.63 0.00
C ILE A 231 4.05 -5.53 0.12
N LEU A 232 4.33 -4.51 0.95
CA LEU A 232 3.45 -3.36 1.13
C LEU A 232 3.31 -2.54 -0.16
N ARG A 233 4.41 -2.25 -0.86
CA ARG A 233 4.38 -1.53 -2.15
C ARG A 233 3.53 -2.23 -3.19
N VAL A 234 3.79 -3.52 -3.41
CA VAL A 234 3.11 -4.29 -4.44
C VAL A 234 1.64 -4.46 -4.06
N GLY A 235 1.35 -4.79 -2.81
CA GLY A 235 -0.02 -4.96 -2.34
C GLY A 235 -0.84 -3.68 -2.44
N LEU A 236 -0.33 -2.56 -1.92
CA LEU A 236 -1.00 -1.26 -2.05
C LEU A 236 -1.10 -0.81 -3.51
N GLY A 237 -0.06 -1.02 -4.30
CA GLY A 237 -0.09 -0.62 -5.70
C GLY A 237 -1.10 -1.40 -6.52
N LEU A 238 -1.28 -2.69 -6.22
CA LEU A 238 -2.37 -3.49 -6.78
C LEU A 238 -3.75 -2.98 -6.34
N SER A 239 -3.93 -2.64 -5.06
CA SER A 239 -5.17 -2.02 -4.57
C SER A 239 -5.47 -0.71 -5.30
N PHE A 240 -4.48 0.17 -5.47
CA PHE A 240 -4.64 1.44 -6.18
C PHE A 240 -4.99 1.25 -7.67
N ILE A 241 -4.36 0.30 -8.35
CA ILE A 241 -4.72 -0.04 -9.74
C ILE A 241 -6.15 -0.59 -9.80
N TYR A 242 -6.52 -1.46 -8.86
CA TYR A 242 -7.86 -2.02 -8.82
C TYR A 242 -8.93 -0.94 -8.59
N LEU A 243 -8.71 -0.04 -7.63
CA LEU A 243 -9.61 1.10 -7.40
C LEU A 243 -9.65 2.03 -8.63
N GLY A 244 -8.50 2.46 -9.13
CA GLY A 244 -8.44 3.40 -10.25
C GLY A 244 -9.03 2.84 -11.55
N VAL A 245 -8.76 1.57 -11.86
CA VAL A 245 -9.22 0.95 -13.12
C VAL A 245 -10.58 0.29 -12.96
N ALA A 246 -10.72 -0.65 -12.02
CA ALA A 246 -11.94 -1.44 -11.93
C ALA A 246 -13.12 -0.65 -11.35
N GLN A 247 -12.90 0.16 -10.31
CA GLN A 247 -13.98 0.93 -9.68
C GLN A 247 -14.35 2.20 -10.46
N LYS A 248 -13.37 2.88 -11.07
CA LYS A 248 -13.63 4.16 -11.75
C LYS A 248 -13.79 4.00 -13.25
N LEU A 249 -12.76 3.49 -13.93
CA LEU A 249 -12.78 3.45 -15.40
C LEU A 249 -13.69 2.36 -15.96
N MET A 250 -13.75 1.20 -15.34
CA MET A 250 -14.55 0.05 -15.79
C MET A 250 -15.98 0.04 -15.24
N ASN A 251 -16.30 0.96 -14.34
CA ASN A 251 -17.63 1.09 -13.76
C ASN A 251 -18.09 2.56 -13.73
N PRO A 252 -18.19 3.20 -14.91
CA PRO A 252 -18.41 4.64 -15.00
C PRO A 252 -19.78 5.09 -14.48
N GLY A 253 -20.82 4.27 -14.60
CA GLY A 253 -22.16 4.64 -14.13
C GLY A 253 -22.19 4.89 -12.62
N GLU A 254 -21.57 4.01 -11.84
CA GLU A 254 -21.45 4.20 -10.39
C GLU A 254 -20.46 5.32 -10.04
N ALA A 255 -19.34 5.45 -10.75
CA ALA A 255 -18.38 6.52 -10.51
C ALA A 255 -18.96 7.92 -10.80
N LEU A 256 -19.77 8.07 -11.85
CA LEU A 256 -20.50 9.29 -12.18
C LEU A 256 -21.59 9.59 -11.14
N ALA A 257 -22.26 8.55 -10.62
CA ALA A 257 -23.22 8.72 -9.53
C ALA A 257 -22.56 9.28 -8.26
N VAL A 258 -21.31 8.91 -7.96
CA VAL A 258 -20.54 9.51 -6.86
C VAL A 258 -20.25 10.99 -7.14
N VAL A 259 -19.81 11.34 -8.36
CA VAL A 259 -19.59 12.74 -8.75
C VAL A 259 -20.86 13.58 -8.56
N ALA A 260 -22.01 13.06 -8.99
CA ALA A 260 -23.30 13.73 -8.87
C ALA A 260 -23.78 13.83 -7.42
N LYS A 261 -23.66 12.75 -6.64
CA LYS A 261 -24.08 12.70 -5.22
C LYS A 261 -23.38 13.75 -4.38
N TYR A 262 -22.10 13.98 -4.62
CA TYR A 262 -21.27 14.90 -3.84
C TYR A 262 -21.02 16.24 -4.54
N ASP A 263 -21.67 16.49 -5.68
CA ASP A 263 -21.53 17.71 -6.49
C ASP A 263 -20.05 18.13 -6.68
N LEU A 264 -19.20 17.16 -7.05
CA LEU A 264 -17.75 17.42 -7.14
C LEU A 264 -17.42 18.47 -8.21
N THR A 265 -18.31 18.67 -9.18
CA THR A 265 -18.22 19.71 -10.19
C THR A 265 -18.30 21.13 -9.62
N ALA A 266 -18.88 21.32 -8.43
CA ALA A 266 -18.85 22.60 -7.73
C ALA A 266 -17.46 22.92 -7.14
N VAL A 267 -16.65 21.89 -6.81
CA VAL A 267 -15.31 22.07 -6.24
C VAL A 267 -14.28 22.36 -7.33
N VAL A 268 -14.29 21.55 -8.40
CA VAL A 268 -13.49 21.81 -9.60
C VAL A 268 -14.45 21.78 -10.78
N PRO A 269 -14.66 22.93 -11.47
CA PRO A 269 -15.66 23.09 -12.52
C PRO A 269 -15.19 22.46 -13.83
N VAL A 270 -15.16 21.14 -13.85
CA VAL A 270 -14.85 20.30 -15.01
C VAL A 270 -15.97 19.28 -15.21
N ALA A 271 -16.02 18.69 -16.42
CA ALA A 271 -17.04 17.70 -16.74
C ALA A 271 -16.92 16.45 -15.82
N PRO A 272 -18.05 15.82 -15.44
CA PRO A 272 -18.04 14.62 -14.58
C PRO A 272 -17.15 13.48 -15.08
N GLU A 273 -17.08 13.29 -16.40
CA GLU A 273 -16.26 12.25 -17.02
C GLU A 273 -14.77 12.52 -16.81
N LEU A 274 -14.36 13.79 -16.84
CA LEU A 274 -12.98 14.20 -16.58
C LEU A 274 -12.62 14.00 -15.10
N TRP A 275 -13.56 14.18 -14.18
CA TRP A 275 -13.39 13.82 -12.77
C TRP A 275 -13.11 12.33 -12.59
N VAL A 276 -13.96 11.48 -13.17
CA VAL A 276 -13.84 10.02 -13.06
C VAL A 276 -12.55 9.52 -13.73
N VAL A 277 -12.28 9.95 -14.96
CA VAL A 277 -11.06 9.54 -15.71
C VAL A 277 -9.80 10.06 -15.03
N GLY A 278 -9.77 11.34 -14.62
CA GLY A 278 -8.63 11.94 -13.94
C GLY A 278 -8.31 11.24 -12.62
N ALA A 279 -9.33 10.94 -11.81
CA ALA A 279 -9.15 10.24 -10.55
C ALA A 279 -8.72 8.78 -10.76
N GLY A 280 -9.30 8.08 -11.75
CA GLY A 280 -8.91 6.70 -12.10
C GLY A 280 -7.48 6.59 -12.60
N LEU A 281 -7.06 7.49 -13.49
CA LEU A 281 -5.68 7.55 -14.00
C LEU A 281 -4.67 7.94 -12.91
N THR A 282 -5.04 8.84 -12.01
CA THR A 282 -4.18 9.25 -10.88
C THR A 282 -3.94 8.09 -9.93
N GLU A 283 -5.00 7.36 -9.54
CA GLU A 283 -4.87 6.17 -8.69
C GLU A 283 -4.07 5.06 -9.38
N ALA A 284 -4.32 4.80 -10.67
CA ALA A 284 -3.54 3.84 -11.44
C ALA A 284 -2.05 4.24 -11.52
N LEU A 285 -1.74 5.53 -11.72
CA LEU A 285 -0.37 6.04 -11.71
C LEU A 285 0.29 5.81 -10.35
N VAL A 286 -0.37 6.17 -9.25
CA VAL A 286 0.13 5.92 -7.89
C VAL A 286 0.42 4.42 -7.73
N GLY A 287 -0.50 3.55 -8.14
CA GLY A 287 -0.32 2.12 -8.02
C GLY A 287 0.85 1.57 -8.85
N VAL A 288 1.02 2.03 -10.09
CA VAL A 288 2.15 1.66 -10.94
C VAL A 288 3.48 2.13 -10.35
N MET A 289 3.55 3.37 -9.86
CA MET A 289 4.76 3.94 -9.26
C MET A 289 5.13 3.23 -7.96
N LEU A 290 4.13 2.85 -7.14
CA LEU A 290 4.34 2.01 -5.97
C LEU A 290 4.79 0.60 -6.34
N ILE A 291 4.25 -0.07 -7.36
CA ILE A 291 4.72 -1.40 -7.78
C ILE A 291 6.14 -1.34 -8.36
N ALA A 292 6.45 -0.31 -9.15
CA ALA A 292 7.79 -0.10 -9.70
C ALA A 292 8.81 0.27 -8.60
N GLY A 293 8.33 0.93 -7.54
CA GLY A 293 9.17 1.40 -6.44
C GLY A 293 9.99 2.58 -6.89
N LEU A 294 9.31 3.50 -7.58
CA LEU A 294 9.87 4.71 -8.12
C LEU A 294 9.27 5.90 -7.37
N PHE A 295 10.12 6.69 -6.72
CA PHE A 295 9.75 7.73 -5.77
C PHE A 295 8.79 7.23 -4.68
N THR A 296 9.09 6.06 -4.09
CA THR A 296 8.16 5.34 -3.19
C THR A 296 7.59 6.25 -2.11
N ARG A 297 8.42 7.00 -1.39
CA ARG A 297 7.96 7.90 -0.32
C ARG A 297 7.10 9.06 -0.83
N ALA A 298 7.41 9.59 -2.02
CA ALA A 298 6.62 10.67 -2.60
C ALA A 298 5.24 10.15 -3.00
N PHE A 299 5.16 9.00 -3.69
CA PHE A 299 3.89 8.41 -4.07
C PHE A 299 3.10 7.84 -2.89
N SER A 300 3.76 7.41 -1.81
CA SER A 300 3.10 7.17 -0.52
C SER A 300 2.53 8.47 0.05
N GLY A 301 3.24 9.59 -0.03
CA GLY A 301 2.70 10.91 0.36
C GLY A 301 1.49 11.32 -0.48
N VAL A 302 1.54 11.11 -1.80
CA VAL A 302 0.40 11.35 -2.70
C VAL A 302 -0.78 10.44 -2.33
N ALA A 303 -0.54 9.14 -2.13
CA ALA A 303 -1.57 8.20 -1.68
C ALA A 303 -2.23 8.64 -0.36
N PHE A 304 -1.43 9.08 0.61
CA PHE A 304 -1.92 9.61 1.88
C PHE A 304 -2.79 10.84 1.68
N ALA A 305 -2.37 11.77 0.81
CA ALA A 305 -3.13 12.96 0.47
C ALA A 305 -4.46 12.60 -0.22
N LEU A 306 -4.44 11.67 -1.18
CA LEU A 306 -5.65 11.20 -1.86
C LEU A 306 -6.67 10.64 -0.86
N PHE A 307 -6.25 9.75 0.04
CA PHE A 307 -7.13 9.21 1.07
C PHE A 307 -7.62 10.28 2.04
N THR A 308 -6.80 11.28 2.35
CA THR A 308 -7.21 12.40 3.21
C THR A 308 -8.29 13.21 2.52
N THR A 309 -8.10 13.53 1.23
CA THR A 309 -9.08 14.29 0.45
C THR A 309 -10.38 13.53 0.29
N THR A 310 -10.36 12.21 0.07
CA THR A 310 -11.61 11.42 -0.03
C THR A 310 -12.30 11.31 1.33
N LEU A 311 -11.57 10.97 2.39
CA LEU A 311 -12.11 10.79 3.74
C LEU A 311 -12.80 12.04 4.29
N PHE A 312 -12.19 13.22 4.08
CA PHE A 312 -12.74 14.48 4.57
C PHE A 312 -13.60 15.21 3.54
N GLY A 313 -13.49 14.84 2.26
CA GLY A 313 -14.29 15.41 1.18
C GLY A 313 -15.66 14.73 1.01
N LEU A 314 -15.79 13.47 1.44
CA LEU A 314 -17.01 12.67 1.27
C LEU A 314 -17.65 12.37 2.65
N PRO A 315 -18.74 13.07 3.03
CA PRO A 315 -19.28 13.03 4.40
C PRO A 315 -19.81 11.67 4.87
N ASP A 316 -20.19 10.78 3.95
CA ASP A 316 -20.78 9.46 4.28
C ASP A 316 -19.80 8.29 4.04
N ASP A 317 -18.53 8.58 3.73
CA ASP A 317 -17.55 7.54 3.41
C ASP A 317 -17.03 6.88 4.70
N PRO A 318 -17.17 5.55 4.86
CA PRO A 318 -16.80 4.89 6.11
C PRO A 318 -15.30 5.02 6.41
N VAL A 319 -15.00 5.80 7.46
CA VAL A 319 -13.63 6.03 7.95
C VAL A 319 -12.89 4.73 8.21
N LEU A 320 -13.58 3.74 8.78
CA LEU A 320 -13.02 2.43 9.13
C LEU A 320 -12.45 1.68 7.91
N ALA A 321 -13.02 1.86 6.73
CA ALA A 321 -12.57 1.21 5.50
C ALA A 321 -11.22 1.78 4.99
N HIS A 322 -10.81 2.96 5.46
CA HIS A 322 -9.61 3.64 5.01
C HIS A 322 -8.43 3.50 5.98
N ILE A 323 -8.65 3.18 7.25
CA ILE A 323 -7.60 3.12 8.29
C ILE A 323 -6.51 2.10 7.92
N SER A 324 -6.87 0.96 7.32
CA SER A 324 -5.93 -0.04 6.82
C SER A 324 -4.98 0.59 5.79
N LEU A 325 -5.54 1.19 4.74
CA LEU A 325 -4.80 1.85 3.66
C LEU A 325 -3.90 2.98 4.20
N PHE A 326 -4.42 3.85 5.07
CA PHE A 326 -3.63 4.91 5.72
C PHE A 326 -2.44 4.35 6.49
N GLY A 327 -2.64 3.29 7.26
CA GLY A 327 -1.59 2.68 8.05
C GLY A 327 -0.51 2.02 7.19
N LEU A 328 -0.88 1.35 6.09
CA LEU A 328 0.08 0.74 5.17
C LEU A 328 0.87 1.77 4.38
N VAL A 329 0.23 2.86 3.94
CA VAL A 329 0.91 3.97 3.28
C VAL A 329 1.88 4.67 4.25
N SER A 330 1.46 4.85 5.51
CA SER A 330 2.33 5.38 6.57
C SER A 330 3.52 4.44 6.84
N ALA A 331 3.29 3.13 6.82
CA ALA A 331 4.36 2.13 6.93
C ALA A 331 5.35 2.23 5.76
N LEU A 332 4.91 2.53 4.54
CA LEU A 332 5.79 2.78 3.39
C LEU A 332 6.58 4.09 3.50
N LEU A 333 6.02 5.13 4.10
CA LEU A 333 6.77 6.36 4.40
C LEU A 333 7.96 6.05 5.32
N VAL A 334 7.72 5.28 6.40
CA VAL A 334 8.75 4.84 7.36
C VAL A 334 9.78 3.92 6.69
N THR A 335 9.32 2.85 6.05
CA THR A 335 10.18 1.79 5.52
C THR A 335 10.92 2.18 4.23
N GLY A 336 10.28 2.94 3.35
CA GLY A 336 10.78 3.29 2.03
C GLY A 336 10.57 2.18 0.99
N ALA A 337 11.48 2.10 0.02
CA ALA A 337 11.26 1.37 -1.24
C ALA A 337 11.59 -0.15 -1.18
N GLY A 338 12.52 -0.56 -0.31
CA GLY A 338 12.95 -1.95 -0.16
C GLY A 338 13.86 -2.49 -1.30
N PRO A 339 14.30 -3.76 -1.21
CA PRO A 339 15.39 -4.33 -2.03
C PRO A 339 15.05 -4.61 -3.50
N PHE A 340 13.81 -4.43 -3.94
CA PHE A 340 13.38 -4.67 -5.33
C PHE A 340 12.73 -3.44 -5.97
N SER A 341 13.21 -2.26 -5.59
CA SER A 341 12.71 -0.99 -6.09
C SER A 341 13.61 -0.43 -7.18
N LEU A 342 13.01 0.28 -8.15
CA LEU A 342 13.80 1.09 -9.08
C LEU A 342 14.57 2.18 -8.34
N ASP A 343 14.04 2.70 -7.22
CA ASP A 343 14.74 3.64 -6.34
C ASP A 343 16.07 3.08 -5.81
N ALA A 344 16.11 1.79 -5.44
CA ALA A 344 17.34 1.13 -4.99
C ALA A 344 18.30 0.90 -6.16
N TRP A 345 17.79 0.39 -7.28
CA TRP A 345 18.60 0.16 -8.48
C TRP A 345 19.27 1.43 -9.01
N LEU A 346 18.56 2.56 -9.03
CA LEU A 346 19.12 3.86 -9.43
C LEU A 346 20.22 4.36 -8.47
N GLN A 347 20.09 4.08 -7.17
CA GLN A 347 21.13 4.45 -6.19
C GLN A 347 22.39 3.61 -6.37
N ASP A 348 22.25 2.32 -6.68
CA ASP A 348 23.39 1.43 -6.92
C ASP A 348 24.15 1.82 -8.21
N VAL A 349 23.45 2.24 -9.26
CA VAL A 349 24.08 2.72 -10.51
C VAL A 349 24.82 4.06 -10.29
N ASP A 350 24.22 4.98 -9.54
CA ASP A 350 24.85 6.27 -9.19
C ASP A 350 26.13 6.06 -8.35
N SER A 351 26.18 5.06 -7.46
CA SER A 351 27.38 4.76 -6.67
C SER A 351 28.49 4.08 -7.48
N GLU A 352 28.16 3.13 -8.36
CA GLU A 352 29.13 2.47 -9.25
C GLU A 352 29.81 3.45 -10.22
N THR A 353 29.05 4.39 -10.79
CA THR A 353 29.59 5.44 -11.66
C THR A 353 30.51 6.40 -10.90
N SER A 354 30.12 6.81 -9.69
CA SER A 354 30.94 7.68 -8.83
C SER A 354 32.29 7.03 -8.46
N ASP A 355 32.30 5.73 -8.15
CA ASP A 355 33.54 5.00 -7.86
C ASP A 355 34.42 4.85 -9.10
N SER A 356 33.83 4.66 -10.28
CA SER A 356 34.59 4.58 -11.55
C SER A 356 35.25 5.90 -11.93
N ASP A 357 34.57 7.04 -11.74
CA ASP A 357 35.11 8.37 -11.99
C ASP A 357 36.21 8.72 -10.98
N ALA A 358 36.07 8.29 -9.72
CA ALA A 358 37.12 8.47 -8.70
C ALA A 358 38.38 7.65 -9.01
N VAL A 359 38.23 6.45 -9.58
CA VAL A 359 39.35 5.61 -10.02
C VAL A 359 40.04 6.20 -11.26
N ASP A 360 39.28 6.75 -12.22
CA ASP A 360 39.86 7.38 -13.41
C ASP A 360 40.56 8.73 -13.06
N ASP A 361 39.97 9.56 -12.20
CA ASP A 361 40.62 10.80 -11.72
C ASP A 361 41.89 10.47 -10.88
N GLY A 362 41.90 9.34 -10.16
CA GLY A 362 43.08 8.80 -9.48
C GLY A 362 44.18 8.32 -10.45
N LEU A 363 43.81 7.68 -11.56
CA LEU A 363 44.74 7.23 -12.61
C LEU A 363 45.25 8.36 -13.52
N VAL A 364 44.49 9.46 -13.64
CA VAL A 364 44.90 10.68 -14.35
C VAL A 364 45.84 11.51 -13.47
N ARG A 365 45.55 11.65 -12.16
CA ARG A 365 46.47 12.33 -11.22
C ARG A 365 47.76 11.55 -10.95
N GLY A 366 47.74 10.23 -11.07
CA GLY A 366 48.92 9.38 -10.96
C GLY A 366 49.90 9.46 -12.15
N ARG A 367 49.57 10.19 -13.22
CA ARG A 367 50.37 10.27 -14.46
C ARG A 367 51.13 11.59 -14.67
N ILE A 368 51.14 12.50 -13.70
CA ILE A 368 51.98 13.71 -13.75
C ILE A 368 52.95 13.73 -12.57
N ALA A 369 54.01 12.94 -12.69
CA ALA A 369 55.30 13.27 -12.11
C ALA A 369 56.37 12.91 -13.15
N PRO A 370 56.80 13.86 -13.99
CA PRO A 370 58.09 13.73 -14.62
C PRO A 370 59.13 13.99 -13.53
N ASP A 371 59.83 12.92 -13.19
CA ASP A 371 61.20 12.96 -12.70
C ASP A 371 62.01 13.85 -13.64
N ASP A 372 62.38 15.06 -13.21
CA ASP A 372 63.51 15.78 -13.79
C ASP A 372 64.04 16.91 -12.89
N GLY A 373 65.24 16.68 -12.35
CA GLY A 373 66.35 17.63 -12.46
C GLY A 373 66.53 18.70 -11.38
N ARG A 374 67.24 18.37 -10.29
CA ARG A 374 68.61 18.83 -9.97
C ARG A 374 69.01 18.52 -8.53
#